data_AF-A0A662HFX1-F1
#
_entry.id   AF-A0A662HFX1-F1
#
_cell.length_a   1.000
_cell.length_b   1.000
_cell.length_c   1.000
_cell.angle_alpha   90.00
_cell.angle_beta   90.00
_cell.angle_gamma   90.00
#
_symmetry.space_group_name_H-M   'P 1'
#
loop_
_entity.id
_entity.type
_entity.pdbx_description
1 polymer ?
#
loop_
_entity_poly.entity_id
_entity_poly.type
_entity_poly.pdbx_seq_one_letter_code
_entity_poly.pdbx_strand_id
1 'polypeptide(L)'
;MKKEKEAAIKALRKDGRVRKLLTEIPKELSEKFTFSLRDLAKRHNISYGKTSKLIERLYRNKVLVIKAIPNYHVLGLKPIFLIVKPEIENWLDKAFKMTYFKFGSWIYGNGKYALITLIPPLDKIKNHLSYVEANIGKIKEYHILNRLLPAAPNLDYLFEAKTPWNKLPMREAREVLYRIVFDKIDIESLSRLEQDGLTKITDLARDLKINRKTLEYRLRTRVR
;
A
#
# COMPACT_ATOMS: atom_id res chain seq x y z
N MET A 1 9.28 21.57 -7.23
CA MET A 1 8.35 20.43 -7.34
C MET A 1 7.92 20.05 -8.77
N LYS A 2 7.16 20.85 -9.54
CA LYS A 2 6.66 20.42 -10.88
C LYS A 2 7.79 20.19 -11.90
N LYS A 3 8.71 21.14 -12.04
CA LYS A 3 9.91 21.04 -12.91
C LYS A 3 10.83 19.86 -12.55
N GLU A 4 10.98 19.54 -11.26
CA GLU A 4 11.81 18.42 -10.79
C GLU A 4 11.18 17.06 -11.08
N LYS A 5 9.84 16.96 -10.95
CA LYS A 5 9.10 15.76 -11.37
C LYS A 5 9.21 15.55 -12.88
N GLU A 6 9.04 16.60 -13.69
CA GLU A 6 9.21 16.54 -15.15
C GLU A 6 10.63 16.14 -15.55
N ALA A 7 11.65 16.68 -14.88
CA ALA A 7 13.05 16.29 -15.11
C ALA A 7 13.32 14.83 -14.73
N ALA A 8 12.76 14.36 -13.62
CA ALA A 8 12.87 12.96 -13.19
C ALA A 8 12.21 12.01 -14.21
N ILE A 9 11.00 12.33 -14.67
CA ILE A 9 10.27 11.56 -15.69
C ILE A 9 11.05 11.54 -17.02
N LYS A 10 11.63 12.68 -17.43
CA LYS A 10 12.48 12.77 -18.63
C LYS A 10 13.75 11.93 -18.49
N ALA A 11 14.34 11.85 -17.30
CA ALA A 11 15.48 10.98 -17.03
C ALA A 11 15.11 9.49 -17.10
N LEU A 12 13.93 9.11 -16.59
CA LEU A 12 13.41 7.74 -16.73
C LEU A 12 13.23 7.34 -18.19
N ARG A 13 12.80 8.26 -19.05
CA ARG A 13 12.64 7.99 -20.49
C ARG A 13 13.95 7.68 -21.21
N LYS A 14 15.08 8.24 -20.77
CA LYS A 14 16.36 8.16 -21.47
C LYS A 14 17.20 6.91 -21.15
N ASP A 15 17.07 6.34 -19.94
CA ASP A 15 17.90 5.20 -19.51
C ASP A 15 17.05 3.95 -19.27
N GLY A 16 17.04 3.04 -20.25
CA GLY A 16 16.30 1.79 -20.18
C GLY A 16 16.73 0.86 -19.03
N ARG A 17 17.99 0.94 -18.58
CA ARG A 17 18.49 0.14 -17.44
C ARG A 17 17.88 0.62 -16.13
N VAL A 18 17.75 1.94 -15.97
CA VAL A 18 17.08 2.55 -14.83
C VAL A 18 15.59 2.18 -14.79
N ARG A 19 14.90 2.15 -15.93
CA ARG A 19 13.51 1.70 -15.99
C ARG A 19 13.37 0.26 -15.53
N LYS A 20 14.21 -0.65 -16.05
CA LYS A 20 14.22 -2.06 -15.65
C LYS A 20 14.48 -2.24 -14.15
N LEU A 21 15.47 -1.53 -13.61
CA LEU A 21 15.77 -1.50 -12.18
C LEU A 21 14.52 -1.12 -11.36
N LEU A 22 13.82 -0.03 -11.73
CA LEU A 22 12.65 0.44 -11.01
C LEU A 22 11.44 -0.48 -11.11
N THR A 23 11.27 -1.21 -12.22
CA THR A 23 10.22 -2.23 -12.35
C THR A 23 10.54 -3.51 -11.58
N GLU A 24 11.82 -3.82 -11.37
CA GLU A 24 12.22 -5.01 -10.62
C GLU A 24 12.22 -4.82 -9.11
N ILE A 25 12.43 -3.61 -8.60
CA ILE A 25 12.37 -3.33 -7.15
C ILE A 25 11.03 -3.81 -6.54
N PRO A 26 9.85 -3.43 -7.07
CA PRO A 26 8.58 -3.93 -6.55
C PRO A 26 8.40 -5.43 -6.67
N LYS A 27 8.92 -6.04 -7.75
CA LYS A 27 8.89 -7.50 -7.92
C LYS A 27 9.68 -8.19 -6.82
N GLU A 28 10.91 -7.75 -6.56
CA GLU A 28 11.74 -8.31 -5.49
C GLU A 28 11.15 -8.09 -4.11
N LEU A 29 10.62 -6.90 -3.86
CA LEU A 29 9.92 -6.61 -2.60
C LEU A 29 8.73 -7.54 -2.39
N SER A 30 7.96 -7.83 -3.44
CA SER A 30 6.82 -8.74 -3.36
C SER A 30 7.20 -10.22 -3.17
N GLU A 31 8.39 -10.62 -3.61
CA GLU A 31 8.84 -12.03 -3.57
C GLU A 31 9.70 -12.36 -2.35
N LYS A 32 10.61 -11.45 -1.97
CA LYS A 32 11.64 -11.69 -0.96
C LYS A 32 11.45 -10.89 0.30
N PHE A 33 10.64 -9.83 0.28
CA PHE A 33 10.41 -8.88 1.37
C PHE A 33 11.67 -8.10 1.81
N THR A 34 12.80 -8.78 2.01
CA THR A 34 14.15 -8.22 2.00
C THR A 34 14.70 -8.17 0.58
N PHE A 35 15.06 -6.98 0.11
CA PHE A 35 15.77 -6.84 -1.16
C PHE A 35 17.09 -6.11 -0.98
N SER A 36 18.06 -6.49 -1.79
CA SER A 36 19.40 -5.92 -1.77
C SER A 36 19.58 -5.02 -2.98
N LEU A 37 19.65 -3.70 -2.74
CA LEU A 37 19.95 -2.72 -3.78
C LEU A 37 21.28 -2.99 -4.47
N ARG A 38 22.24 -3.59 -3.76
CA ARG A 38 23.54 -3.98 -4.32
C ARG A 38 23.37 -5.10 -5.36
N ASP A 39 22.58 -6.12 -5.06
CA ASP A 39 22.38 -7.26 -5.97
C ASP A 39 21.52 -6.89 -7.18
N LEU A 40 20.55 -5.99 -6.99
CA LEU A 40 19.83 -5.36 -8.10
C LEU A 40 20.75 -4.53 -8.99
N ALA A 41 21.56 -3.65 -8.41
CA ALA A 41 22.49 -2.82 -9.16
C ALA A 41 23.47 -3.67 -10.00
N LYS A 42 23.99 -4.77 -9.41
CA LYS A 42 24.87 -5.73 -10.10
C LYS A 42 24.17 -6.40 -11.29
N ARG A 43 22.93 -6.88 -11.14
CA ARG A 43 22.17 -7.51 -12.23
C ARG A 43 21.91 -6.59 -13.42
N HIS A 44 21.73 -5.29 -13.17
CA HIS A 44 21.48 -4.29 -14.21
C HIS A 44 22.74 -3.60 -14.75
N ASN A 45 23.94 -4.03 -14.35
CA ASN A 45 25.21 -3.41 -14.71
C ASN A 45 25.24 -1.90 -14.39
N ILE A 46 24.75 -1.53 -13.20
CA ILE A 46 24.77 -0.15 -12.69
C ILE A 46 25.59 -0.14 -11.39
N SER A 47 26.39 0.90 -11.16
CA SER A 47 27.07 1.04 -9.87
C SER A 47 26.07 1.22 -8.73
N TYR A 48 26.38 0.64 -7.56
CA TYR A 48 25.55 0.79 -6.36
C TYR A 48 25.36 2.27 -5.99
N GLY A 49 26.44 3.07 -6.04
CA GLY A 49 26.38 4.49 -5.71
C GLY A 49 25.43 5.29 -6.63
N LYS A 50 25.43 5.00 -7.94
CA LYS A 50 24.49 5.62 -8.89
C LYS A 50 23.05 5.20 -8.62
N THR A 51 22.85 3.92 -8.28
CA THR A 51 21.53 3.35 -7.94
C THR A 51 20.95 3.94 -6.66
N SER A 52 21.74 4.00 -5.57
CA SER A 52 21.32 4.58 -4.28
C SER A 52 20.92 6.03 -4.44
N LYS A 53 21.79 6.87 -5.04
CA LYS A 53 21.51 8.29 -5.26
C LYS A 53 20.26 8.51 -6.12
N LEU A 54 20.04 7.66 -7.11
CA LEU A 54 18.85 7.73 -7.95
C LEU A 54 17.58 7.45 -7.15
N ILE A 55 17.55 6.36 -6.39
CA ILE A 55 16.38 5.97 -5.58
C ILE A 55 16.09 7.02 -4.52
N GLU A 56 17.12 7.47 -3.79
CA GLU A 56 16.99 8.56 -2.82
C GLU A 56 16.41 9.82 -3.44
N ARG A 57 16.88 10.21 -4.64
CA ARG A 57 16.35 11.36 -5.36
C ARG A 57 14.89 11.17 -5.77
N LEU A 58 14.53 9.99 -6.30
CA LEU A 58 13.15 9.70 -6.70
C LEU A 58 12.21 9.64 -5.50
N TYR A 59 12.67 9.10 -4.38
CA TYR A 59 11.94 9.03 -3.11
C TYR A 59 11.72 10.43 -2.51
N ARG A 60 12.79 11.22 -2.36
CA ARG A 60 12.70 12.62 -1.86
C ARG A 60 11.77 13.49 -2.70
N ASN A 61 11.78 13.30 -4.02
CA ASN A 61 10.93 14.06 -4.94
C ASN A 61 9.49 13.52 -5.04
N LYS A 62 9.12 12.50 -4.25
CA LYS A 62 7.80 11.83 -4.26
C LYS A 62 7.43 11.32 -5.66
N VAL A 63 8.43 10.89 -6.43
CA VAL A 63 8.26 10.22 -7.74
C VAL A 63 8.17 8.71 -7.53
N LEU A 64 8.90 8.18 -6.56
CA LEU A 64 8.84 6.78 -6.13
C LEU A 64 8.31 6.73 -4.70
N VAL A 65 7.28 5.94 -4.47
CA VAL A 65 6.74 5.65 -3.14
C VAL A 65 6.76 4.14 -2.98
N ILE A 66 7.45 3.66 -1.94
CA ILE A 66 7.51 2.25 -1.58
C ILE A 66 6.86 2.10 -0.22
N LYS A 67 5.85 1.23 -0.14
CA LYS A 67 5.11 0.94 1.09
C LYS A 67 4.90 -0.55 1.18
N ALA A 68 5.00 -1.07 2.40
CA ALA A 68 4.47 -2.39 2.72
C ALA A 68 2.94 -2.33 2.72
N ILE A 69 2.29 -3.27 2.03
CA ILE A 69 0.85 -3.45 2.12
C ILE A 69 0.59 -4.68 3.00
N PRO A 70 -0.13 -4.56 4.12
CA PRO A 70 -0.50 -5.73 4.91
C PRO A 70 -1.25 -6.74 4.05
N ASN A 71 -0.91 -8.02 4.21
CA ASN A 71 -1.66 -9.08 3.56
C ASN A 71 -2.96 -9.34 4.36
N TYR A 72 -3.94 -8.46 4.17
CA TYR A 72 -5.19 -8.44 4.95
C TYR A 72 -5.85 -9.82 5.03
N HIS A 73 -5.85 -10.59 3.93
CA HIS A 73 -6.43 -11.93 3.91
C HIS A 73 -5.71 -12.92 4.84
N VAL A 74 -4.38 -12.92 4.89
CA VAL A 74 -3.61 -13.76 5.83
C VAL A 74 -3.90 -13.36 7.27
N LEU A 75 -4.09 -12.06 7.51
CA LEU A 75 -4.43 -11.50 8.82
C LEU A 75 -5.91 -11.73 9.20
N GLY A 76 -6.70 -12.41 8.36
CA GLY A 76 -8.14 -12.62 8.60
C GLY A 76 -9.00 -11.37 8.45
N LEU A 77 -8.45 -10.31 7.85
CA LEU A 77 -9.11 -9.03 7.61
C LEU A 77 -9.61 -8.94 6.16
N LYS A 78 -10.73 -8.24 5.96
CA LYS A 78 -11.34 -8.03 4.64
C LYS A 78 -11.55 -6.54 4.43
N PRO A 79 -10.79 -5.88 3.53
CA PRO A 79 -11.03 -4.50 3.20
C PRO A 79 -12.41 -4.35 2.55
N ILE A 80 -13.20 -3.43 3.06
CA ILE A 80 -14.51 -3.06 2.53
C ILE A 80 -14.54 -1.57 2.25
N PHE A 81 -15.27 -1.22 1.20
CA PHE A 81 -15.49 0.14 0.73
C PHE A 81 -16.99 0.45 0.85
N LEU A 82 -17.33 1.57 1.46
CA LEU A 82 -18.70 2.02 1.68
C LEU A 82 -18.92 3.37 1.00
N ILE A 83 -20.01 3.49 0.24
CA ILE A 83 -20.56 4.79 -0.18
C ILE A 83 -21.72 5.08 0.75
N VAL A 84 -21.60 6.15 1.53
CA VAL A 84 -22.56 6.55 2.56
C VAL A 84 -23.13 7.91 2.18
N LYS A 85 -24.41 8.16 2.46
CA LYS A 85 -24.96 9.51 2.49
C LYS A 85 -24.97 9.93 3.96
N PRO A 86 -24.02 10.77 4.42
CA PRO A 86 -23.98 11.17 5.83
C PRO A 86 -25.24 11.93 6.22
N GLU A 87 -25.69 11.69 7.45
CA GLU A 87 -26.83 12.37 8.08
C GLU A 87 -26.38 13.26 9.24
N ILE A 88 -25.08 13.26 9.54
CA ILE A 88 -24.42 14.12 10.51
C ILE A 88 -23.26 14.88 9.86
N GLU A 89 -23.02 16.13 10.26
CA GLU A 89 -21.96 16.95 9.71
C GLU A 89 -20.56 16.45 10.10
N ASN A 90 -20.38 16.03 11.35
CA ASN A 90 -19.11 15.55 11.92
C ASN A 90 -18.87 14.05 11.69
N TRP A 91 -19.42 13.48 10.61
CA TRP A 91 -19.34 12.04 10.36
C TRP A 91 -17.89 11.54 10.27
N LEU A 92 -16.98 12.37 9.76
CA LEU A 92 -15.58 12.00 9.57
C LEU A 92 -14.88 11.78 10.91
N ASP A 93 -15.12 12.65 11.90
CA ASP A 93 -14.59 12.50 13.26
C ASP A 93 -15.13 11.24 13.93
N LYS A 94 -16.40 10.91 13.67
CA LYS A 94 -17.02 9.68 14.17
C LYS A 94 -16.42 8.46 13.50
N ALA A 95 -16.17 8.52 12.19
CA ALA A 95 -15.53 7.45 11.44
C ALA A 95 -14.09 7.20 11.91
N PHE A 96 -13.32 8.26 12.22
CA PHE A 96 -11.96 8.14 12.76
C PHE A 96 -11.89 7.38 14.09
N LYS A 97 -12.98 7.39 14.88
CA LYS A 97 -13.08 6.65 16.15
C LYS A 97 -13.49 5.19 15.97
N MET A 98 -13.88 4.78 14.76
CA MET A 98 -14.28 3.39 14.50
C MET A 98 -13.08 2.46 14.48
N THR A 99 -13.23 1.29 15.11
CA THR A 99 -12.25 0.20 14.96
C THR A 99 -12.14 -0.22 13.49
N TYR A 100 -10.92 -0.50 13.04
CA TYR A 100 -10.59 -0.89 11.66
C TYR A 100 -10.86 0.18 10.59
N PHE A 101 -11.11 1.42 10.97
CA PHE A 101 -11.16 2.54 10.02
C PHE A 101 -9.80 2.76 9.37
N LYS A 102 -9.80 2.89 8.04
CA LYS A 102 -8.57 3.15 7.27
C LYS A 102 -8.57 4.51 6.59
N PHE A 103 -9.70 4.90 6.00
CA PHE A 103 -9.79 6.10 5.19
C PHE A 103 -11.23 6.61 5.13
N GLY A 104 -11.37 7.93 5.09
CA GLY A 104 -12.65 8.61 4.95
C GLY A 104 -12.46 9.89 4.12
N SER A 105 -13.34 10.13 3.15
CA SER A 105 -13.39 11.41 2.43
C SER A 105 -14.75 11.67 1.79
N TRP A 106 -15.06 12.93 1.51
CA TRP A 106 -16.22 13.31 0.71
C TRP A 106 -15.99 12.97 -0.77
N ILE A 107 -17.00 12.41 -1.44
CA ILE A 107 -16.98 12.00 -2.85
C ILE A 107 -18.31 12.32 -3.54
N TYR A 108 -18.27 12.52 -4.86
CA TYR A 108 -19.41 12.74 -5.76
C TYR A 108 -20.40 13.86 -5.33
N GLY A 109 -21.24 14.30 -6.26
CA GLY A 109 -22.37 15.21 -5.96
C GLY A 109 -22.02 16.43 -5.09
N ASN A 110 -20.87 17.08 -5.35
CA ASN A 110 -20.35 18.21 -4.56
C ASN A 110 -20.18 17.93 -3.05
N GLY A 111 -19.79 16.71 -2.68
CA GLY A 111 -19.58 16.32 -1.29
C GLY A 111 -20.85 15.81 -0.60
N LYS A 112 -21.84 15.34 -1.37
CA LYS A 112 -23.07 14.76 -0.82
C LYS A 112 -22.87 13.35 -0.24
N TYR A 113 -21.86 12.63 -0.72
CA TYR A 113 -21.58 11.26 -0.29
C TYR A 113 -20.22 11.17 0.38
N ALA A 114 -20.10 10.25 1.31
CA ALA A 114 -18.85 9.89 1.96
C ALA A 114 -18.38 8.54 1.41
N LEU A 115 -17.08 8.47 1.16
CA LEU A 115 -16.34 7.24 1.02
C LEU A 115 -15.76 6.88 2.38
N ILE A 116 -16.11 5.69 2.90
CA ILE A 116 -15.46 5.09 4.06
C ILE A 116 -14.79 3.77 3.65
N THR A 117 -13.53 3.58 4.05
CA THR A 117 -12.81 2.30 3.92
C THR A 117 -12.55 1.72 5.30
N LEU A 118 -13.02 0.49 5.53
CA LEU A 118 -12.79 -0.28 6.75
C LEU A 118 -12.04 -1.57 6.41
N ILE A 119 -11.31 -2.12 7.37
CA ILE A 119 -10.59 -3.40 7.20
C ILE A 119 -10.95 -4.38 8.34
N PRO A 120 -12.24 -4.71 8.53
CA PRO A 120 -12.68 -5.54 9.64
C PRO A 120 -12.36 -7.03 9.43
N PRO A 121 -12.40 -7.83 10.50
CA PRO A 121 -12.56 -9.28 10.40
C PRO A 121 -13.82 -9.66 9.62
N LEU A 122 -13.77 -10.77 8.87
CA LEU A 122 -14.87 -11.22 8.01
C LEU A 122 -16.20 -11.40 8.79
N ASP A 123 -16.14 -11.94 10.00
CA ASP A 123 -17.29 -12.17 10.88
C ASP A 123 -17.87 -10.89 11.49
N LYS A 124 -17.16 -9.76 11.38
CA LYS A 124 -17.57 -8.47 11.94
C LYS A 124 -18.10 -7.47 10.90
N ILE A 125 -18.07 -7.81 9.60
CA ILE A 125 -18.51 -6.89 8.54
C ILE A 125 -19.93 -6.35 8.82
N LYS A 126 -20.89 -7.23 9.13
CA LYS A 126 -22.28 -6.82 9.40
C LYS A 126 -22.37 -5.83 10.57
N ASN A 127 -21.63 -6.08 11.65
CA ASN A 127 -21.61 -5.19 12.81
C ASN A 127 -21.11 -3.78 12.43
N HIS A 128 -20.08 -3.70 11.58
CA HIS A 128 -19.57 -2.42 11.09
C HIS A 128 -20.55 -1.71 10.17
N LEU A 129 -21.24 -2.43 9.28
CA LEU A 129 -22.28 -1.84 8.42
C LEU A 129 -23.43 -1.26 9.27
N SER A 130 -23.94 -2.03 10.23
CA SER A 130 -24.99 -1.58 11.14
C SER A 130 -24.55 -0.38 11.99
N TYR A 131 -23.29 -0.36 12.44
CA TYR A 131 -22.76 0.79 13.16
C TYR A 131 -22.78 2.05 12.29
N VAL A 132 -22.32 1.97 11.04
CA VAL A 132 -22.30 3.10 10.10
C VAL A 132 -23.71 3.62 9.84
N GLU A 133 -24.69 2.75 9.57
CA GLU A 133 -26.07 3.20 9.36
C GLU A 133 -26.67 3.86 10.60
N ALA A 134 -26.42 3.32 11.79
CA ALA A 134 -26.95 3.87 13.03
C ALA A 134 -26.27 5.18 13.46
N ASN A 135 -25.04 5.44 13.01
CA ASN A 135 -24.21 6.49 13.58
C ASN A 135 -23.74 7.57 12.62
N ILE A 136 -23.66 7.29 11.33
CA ILE A 136 -23.05 8.16 10.31
C ILE A 136 -24.09 8.53 9.26
N GLY A 137 -24.84 7.54 8.75
CA GLY A 137 -25.93 7.77 7.80
C GLY A 137 -26.13 6.58 6.87
N LYS A 138 -27.12 6.70 5.99
CA LYS A 138 -27.55 5.61 5.10
C LYS A 138 -26.45 5.13 4.14
N ILE A 139 -26.16 3.83 4.16
CA ILE A 139 -25.26 3.21 3.18
C ILE A 139 -26.02 3.09 1.85
N LYS A 140 -25.39 3.54 0.77
CA LYS A 140 -25.90 3.39 -0.60
C LYS A 140 -25.34 2.15 -1.26
N GLU A 141 -24.04 1.93 -1.09
CA GLU A 141 -23.34 0.79 -1.66
C GLU A 141 -22.26 0.33 -0.69
N TYR A 142 -22.00 -0.97 -0.68
CA TYR A 142 -20.80 -1.52 -0.08
C TYR A 142 -20.18 -2.58 -0.98
N HIS A 143 -18.85 -2.63 -1.00
CA HIS A 143 -18.09 -3.54 -1.84
C HIS A 143 -16.99 -4.19 -1.01
N ILE A 144 -16.85 -5.51 -1.11
CA ILE A 144 -15.70 -6.23 -0.55
C ILE A 144 -14.57 -6.18 -1.57
N LEU A 145 -13.42 -5.63 -1.18
CA LEU A 145 -12.28 -5.50 -2.06
C LEU A 145 -11.49 -6.81 -2.08
N ASN A 146 -11.80 -7.65 -3.07
CA ASN A 146 -11.08 -8.89 -3.35
C ASN A 146 -10.12 -8.75 -4.56
N ARG A 147 -9.97 -7.55 -5.12
CA ARG A 147 -9.05 -7.26 -6.23
C ARG A 147 -7.85 -6.47 -5.73
N LEU A 148 -6.67 -6.82 -6.25
CA LEU A 148 -5.40 -6.21 -5.93
C LEU A 148 -4.84 -5.51 -7.15
N LEU A 149 -4.28 -4.31 -6.94
CA LEU A 149 -3.39 -3.69 -7.89
C LEU A 149 -2.07 -4.47 -7.91
N PRO A 150 -1.59 -4.92 -9.08
CA PRO A 150 -0.32 -5.63 -9.18
C PRO A 150 0.83 -4.76 -8.70
N ALA A 151 1.75 -5.36 -7.93
CA ALA A 151 2.92 -4.67 -7.40
C ALA A 151 3.88 -4.18 -8.50
N ALA A 152 3.85 -4.78 -9.71
CA ALA A 152 4.70 -4.38 -10.82
C ALA A 152 4.10 -3.19 -11.59
N PRO A 153 4.66 -1.97 -11.47
CA PRO A 153 4.15 -0.81 -12.18
C PRO A 153 4.50 -0.90 -13.67
N ASN A 154 3.54 -0.58 -14.54
CA ASN A 154 3.87 -0.27 -15.92
C ASN A 154 4.28 1.21 -16.03
N LEU A 155 5.58 1.44 -16.21
CA LEU A 155 6.13 2.80 -16.31
C LEU A 155 5.71 3.52 -17.59
N ASP A 156 5.18 2.83 -18.60
CA ASP A 156 4.65 3.48 -19.81
C ASP A 156 3.45 4.39 -19.50
N TYR A 157 2.70 4.08 -18.43
CA TYR A 157 1.57 4.89 -17.99
C TYR A 157 1.97 6.29 -17.50
N LEU A 158 3.24 6.51 -17.15
CA LEU A 158 3.75 7.84 -16.77
C LEU A 158 3.77 8.83 -17.94
N PHE A 159 3.64 8.34 -19.17
CA PHE A 159 3.70 9.15 -20.38
C PHE A 159 2.33 9.26 -21.08
N GLU A 160 1.29 8.63 -20.54
CA GLU A 160 -0.07 8.80 -21.05
C GLU A 160 -0.67 10.12 -20.54
N ALA A 161 -1.41 10.83 -21.40
CA ALA A 161 -2.03 12.10 -21.04
C ALA A 161 -3.14 11.96 -19.99
N LYS A 162 -3.75 10.76 -19.91
CA LYS A 162 -4.79 10.41 -18.94
C LYS A 162 -4.45 9.05 -18.33
N THR A 163 -4.88 8.82 -17.09
CA THR A 163 -4.73 7.52 -16.42
C THR A 163 -5.48 6.43 -17.20
N PRO A 164 -4.81 5.37 -17.67
CA PRO A 164 -5.45 4.34 -18.48
C PRO A 164 -6.14 3.29 -17.61
N TRP A 165 -7.23 3.69 -16.93
CA TRP A 165 -7.95 2.84 -15.98
C TRP A 165 -8.34 1.46 -16.55
N ASN A 166 -8.69 1.42 -17.84
CA ASN A 166 -9.07 0.21 -18.57
C ASN A 166 -7.91 -0.71 -18.93
N LYS A 167 -6.66 -0.24 -18.89
CA LYS A 167 -5.45 -1.04 -19.17
C LYS A 167 -4.76 -1.54 -17.89
N LEU A 168 -5.24 -1.13 -16.71
CA LEU A 168 -4.62 -1.55 -15.46
C LEU A 168 -4.87 -3.04 -15.25
N PRO A 169 -3.82 -3.88 -15.19
CA PRO A 169 -4.00 -5.30 -14.90
C PRO A 169 -4.63 -5.45 -13.52
N MET A 170 -5.68 -6.25 -13.42
CA MET A 170 -6.29 -6.61 -12.13
C MET A 170 -5.88 -8.02 -11.78
N ARG A 171 -5.58 -8.26 -10.49
CA ARG A 171 -5.39 -9.60 -9.96
C ARG A 171 -6.39 -9.84 -8.85
N GLU A 172 -6.98 -11.03 -8.83
CA GLU A 172 -7.76 -11.44 -7.67
C GLU A 172 -6.82 -11.73 -6.51
N ALA A 173 -7.23 -11.30 -5.32
CA ALA A 173 -6.58 -11.69 -4.11
C ALA A 173 -6.80 -13.18 -3.91
N ARG A 174 -5.71 -13.97 -3.94
CA ARG A 174 -5.78 -15.39 -3.59
C ARG A 174 -6.34 -15.51 -2.17
N GLU A 175 -7.43 -16.27 -2.04
CA GLU A 175 -7.90 -16.69 -0.72
C GLU A 175 -6.81 -17.56 -0.08
N VAL A 176 -6.54 -17.27 1.18
CA VAL A 176 -5.49 -17.95 1.93
C VAL A 176 -6.15 -19.08 2.71
N LEU A 177 -5.63 -20.29 2.58
CA LEU A 177 -6.14 -21.49 3.24
C LEU A 177 -5.97 -21.46 4.78
N TYR A 178 -5.14 -20.55 5.29
CA TYR A 178 -4.86 -20.41 6.72
C TYR A 178 -4.81 -18.95 7.13
N ARG A 179 -5.29 -18.68 8.35
CA ARG A 179 -5.21 -17.37 9.01
C ARG A 179 -4.06 -17.38 10.00
N ILE A 180 -3.32 -16.28 10.07
CA ILE A 180 -2.26 -16.09 11.06
C ILE A 180 -2.78 -15.15 12.15
N VAL A 181 -2.63 -15.57 13.41
CA VAL A 181 -2.80 -14.67 14.55
C VAL A 181 -1.61 -13.70 14.55
N PHE A 182 -1.91 -12.42 14.41
CA PHE A 182 -0.91 -11.36 14.50
C PHE A 182 -0.85 -10.82 15.93
N ASP A 183 0.34 -10.41 16.35
CA ASP A 183 0.56 -9.78 17.65
C ASP A 183 0.97 -8.32 17.52
N LYS A 184 1.32 -7.71 18.65
CA LYS A 184 1.81 -6.33 18.72
C LYS A 184 3.03 -6.08 17.82
N ILE A 185 3.98 -7.00 17.76
CA ILE A 185 5.20 -6.85 16.95
C ILE A 185 4.85 -6.79 15.47
N ASP A 186 3.90 -7.63 15.04
CA ASP A 186 3.42 -7.61 13.65
C ASP A 186 2.76 -6.27 13.31
N ILE A 187 1.90 -5.76 14.21
CA ILE A 187 1.19 -4.49 14.02
C ILE A 187 2.18 -3.32 13.94
N GLU A 188 3.14 -3.25 14.87
CA GLU A 188 4.13 -2.17 14.90
C GLU A 188 5.04 -2.20 13.67
N SER A 189 5.47 -3.40 13.25
CA SER A 189 6.28 -3.57 12.05
C SER A 189 5.53 -3.12 10.79
N LEU A 190 4.28 -3.56 10.64
CA LEU A 190 3.41 -3.20 9.51
C LEU A 190 3.15 -1.71 9.47
N SER A 191 2.80 -1.10 10.61
CA SER A 191 2.55 0.33 10.72
C SER A 191 3.75 1.16 10.24
N ARG A 192 4.96 0.78 10.66
CA ARG A 192 6.17 1.51 10.28
C ARG A 192 6.53 1.35 8.80
N LEU A 193 6.40 0.13 8.27
CA LEU A 193 6.71 -0.14 6.87
C LEU A 193 5.64 0.37 5.90
N GLU A 194 4.40 0.54 6.36
CA GLU A 194 3.35 1.20 5.59
C GLU A 194 3.63 2.71 5.46
N GLN A 195 4.24 3.31 6.49
CA GLN A 195 4.70 4.71 6.45
C GLN A 195 5.95 4.86 5.55
N ASP A 196 6.95 4.00 5.75
CA ASP A 196 8.20 3.99 5.00
C ASP A 196 8.67 2.54 4.71
N GLY A 197 8.37 2.06 3.50
CA GLY A 197 8.76 0.72 3.04
C GLY A 197 10.26 0.56 2.76
N LEU A 198 11.07 1.61 2.86
CA LEU A 198 12.54 1.55 2.76
C LEU A 198 13.22 1.39 4.12
N THR A 199 12.47 1.32 5.21
CA THR A 199 13.00 1.06 6.54
C THR A 199 13.81 -0.26 6.52
N LYS A 200 15.07 -0.21 6.94
CA LYS A 200 15.92 -1.40 6.99
C LYS A 200 15.42 -2.35 8.06
N ILE A 201 15.31 -3.64 7.73
CA ILE A 201 14.88 -4.65 8.71
C ILE A 201 15.79 -4.68 9.95
N THR A 202 17.09 -4.43 9.79
CA THR A 202 18.02 -4.35 10.92
C THR A 202 17.66 -3.25 11.90
N ASP A 203 17.27 -2.07 11.40
CA ASP A 203 16.89 -0.94 12.23
C ASP A 203 15.53 -1.21 12.90
N LEU A 204 14.57 -1.75 12.13
CA LEU A 204 13.26 -2.14 12.66
C LEU A 204 13.38 -3.22 13.74
N ALA A 205 14.24 -4.22 13.55
CA ALA A 205 14.49 -5.29 14.52
C ALA A 205 15.11 -4.76 15.82
N ARG A 206 16.03 -3.79 15.71
CA ARG A 206 16.65 -3.14 16.86
C ARG A 206 15.61 -2.36 17.67
N ASP A 207 14.79 -1.57 17.00
CA ASP A 207 13.75 -0.75 17.63
C ASP A 207 12.70 -1.63 18.34
N LEU A 208 12.31 -2.73 17.71
CA LEU A 208 11.34 -3.70 18.26
C LEU A 208 11.98 -4.70 19.22
N LYS A 209 13.29 -4.61 19.49
CA LYS A 209 14.06 -5.49 20.38
C LYS A 209 13.88 -6.98 20.06
N ILE A 210 13.86 -7.33 18.78
CA ILE A 210 13.70 -8.71 18.29
C ILE A 210 14.86 -9.12 17.38
N ASN A 211 15.12 -10.42 17.28
CA ASN A 211 16.10 -10.95 16.32
C ASN A 211 15.68 -10.64 14.86
N ARG A 212 16.64 -10.14 14.07
CA ARG A 212 16.45 -9.79 12.65
C ARG A 212 15.86 -10.92 11.81
N LYS A 213 16.34 -12.16 11.97
CA LYS A 213 15.85 -13.32 11.20
C LYS A 213 14.41 -13.67 11.58
N THR A 214 14.06 -13.53 12.85
CA THR A 214 12.69 -13.75 13.32
C THR A 214 11.74 -12.72 12.72
N LEU A 215 12.13 -11.44 12.72
CA LEU A 215 11.34 -10.38 12.09
C LEU A 215 11.16 -10.60 10.58
N GLU A 216 12.23 -10.96 9.88
CA GLU A 216 12.20 -11.28 8.45
C GLU A 216 11.25 -12.44 8.13
N TYR A 217 11.33 -13.53 8.91
CA TYR A 217 10.41 -14.67 8.79
C TYR A 217 8.94 -14.27 9.00
N ARG A 218 8.67 -13.46 10.02
CA ARG A 218 7.32 -13.00 10.32
C ARG A 218 6.73 -12.15 9.20
N LEU A 219 7.50 -11.21 8.67
CA LEU A 219 7.03 -10.27 7.66
C LEU A 219 6.83 -10.92 6.28
N ARG A 220 7.64 -11.92 5.93
CA ARG A 220 7.50 -12.67 4.67
C ARG A 220 6.10 -13.28 4.48
N THR A 221 5.42 -13.62 5.58
CA THR A 221 4.09 -14.20 5.54
C THR A 221 2.96 -13.17 5.72
N ARG A 222 3.28 -11.98 6.23
CA ARG A 222 2.29 -10.96 6.66
C ARG A 222 2.21 -9.73 5.77
N VAL A 223 3.20 -9.52 4.90
CA VAL A 223 3.31 -8.33 4.04
C VAL A 223 3.33 -8.72 2.56
N ARG A 224 2.84 -7.82 1.71
CA ARG A 224 3.00 -7.83 0.26
C ARG A 224 3.58 -6.51 -0.25
#